data_AF-A0A818IN75-F1
#
_entry.id   AF-A0A818IN75-F1
#
_cell.length_a   1.000
_cell.length_b   1.000
_cell.length_c   1.000
_cell.angle_alpha   90.00
_cell.angle_beta   90.00
_cell.angle_gamma   90.00
#
_symmetry.space_group_name_H-M   'P 1'
#
loop_
_entity.id
_entity.type
_entity.pdbx_description
1 polymer ?
#
loop_
_entity_poly.entity_id
_entity_poly.type
_entity_poly.pdbx_seq_one_letter_code
_entity_poly.pdbx_strand_id
1 'polypeptide(L)'
;MKLSYEPINDNSKLVSILYGPIVLGGLINQAKILSNDVNTIRKINRTSYESLLFETIALDGTIIQFLPLYEIINQTYTVYFPIH
;
A
#
# COMPACT_ATOMS: atom_id res chain seq x y z
N MET A 1 -13.41 -1.33 -8.71
CA MET A 1 -12.68 -0.48 -7.73
C MET A 1 -11.31 -0.16 -8.30
N LYS A 2 -10.72 1.00 -7.97
CA LYS A 2 -9.48 1.53 -8.55
C LYS A 2 -8.47 1.82 -7.44
N LEU A 3 -7.17 1.66 -7.74
CA LEU A 3 -6.09 2.11 -6.86
C LEU A 3 -5.90 3.64 -6.92
N SER A 4 -5.69 4.27 -5.78
CA SER A 4 -5.34 5.70 -5.68
C SER A 4 -4.32 5.96 -4.58
N TYR A 5 -3.60 7.06 -4.72
CA TYR A 5 -2.83 7.68 -3.66
C TYR A 5 -3.62 8.86 -3.08
N GLU A 6 -3.75 8.89 -1.77
CA GLU A 6 -4.36 9.99 -1.04
C GLU A 6 -3.30 10.63 -0.13
N PRO A 7 -2.87 11.87 -0.40
CA PRO A 7 -1.88 12.55 0.43
C PRO A 7 -2.44 12.88 1.82
N ILE A 8 -1.57 12.95 2.82
CA ILE A 8 -1.94 13.57 4.09
C ILE A 8 -2.12 15.08 3.90
N ASN A 9 -3.03 15.67 4.67
CA ASN A 9 -3.50 17.06 4.49
C ASN A 9 -2.39 18.12 4.48
N ASP A 10 -1.31 17.90 5.21
CA ASP A 10 -0.21 18.85 5.41
C ASP A 10 1.09 18.47 4.66
N ASN A 11 1.14 17.32 3.99
CA ASN A 11 2.33 16.84 3.31
C ASN A 11 2.00 15.99 2.07
N SER A 12 2.08 16.60 0.89
CA SER A 12 1.80 15.91 -0.38
C SER A 12 2.79 14.80 -0.75
N LYS A 13 3.93 14.69 -0.06
CA LYS A 13 4.93 13.64 -0.29
C LYS A 13 4.69 12.39 0.57
N LEU A 14 3.67 12.40 1.42
CA LEU A 14 3.32 11.27 2.27
C LEU A 14 1.89 10.84 1.93
N VAL A 15 1.73 9.64 1.36
CA VAL A 15 0.45 9.19 0.80
C VAL A 15 -0.02 7.88 1.43
N SER A 16 -1.34 7.74 1.57
CA SER A 16 -1.99 6.46 1.80
C SER A 16 -2.41 5.84 0.47
N ILE A 17 -2.48 4.51 0.44
CA ILE A 17 -2.86 3.74 -0.74
C ILE A 17 -4.25 3.19 -0.52
N LEU A 18 -5.16 3.49 -1.44
CA LEU A 18 -6.55 3.05 -1.35
C LEU A 18 -6.91 2.16 -2.52
N TYR A 19 -7.82 1.21 -2.28
CA TYR A 19 -8.55 0.48 -3.31
C TYR A 19 -10.04 0.79 -3.18
N GLY A 20 -10.54 1.74 -3.97
CA GLY A 20 -11.85 2.36 -3.69
C GLY A 20 -11.84 3.06 -2.32
N PRO A 21 -12.82 2.82 -1.43
CA PRO A 21 -12.83 3.40 -0.08
C PRO A 21 -11.96 2.63 0.93
N ILE A 22 -11.31 1.54 0.53
CA ILE A 22 -10.56 0.67 1.43
C ILE A 22 -9.11 1.17 1.52
N VAL A 23 -8.68 1.49 2.74
CA VAL A 23 -7.28 1.79 3.04
C VAL A 23 -6.47 0.50 3.04
N LEU A 24 -5.32 0.51 2.35
CA LEU A 24 -4.36 -0.58 2.35
C LEU A 24 -3.22 -0.29 3.34
N GLY A 25 -2.88 -1.27 4.18
CA GLY A 25 -1.70 -1.23 5.03
C GLY A 25 -0.58 -2.07 4.43
N GLY A 26 0.63 -1.53 4.34
CA GLY A 26 1.79 -2.29 3.90
C GLY A 26 2.47 -2.99 5.07
N LEU A 27 2.71 -4.28 4.91
CA LEU A 27 3.33 -5.16 5.90
C LEU A 27 4.85 -4.99 5.89
N ILE A 28 5.32 -3.95 6.56
CA ILE A 28 6.74 -3.63 6.65
C ILE A 28 7.05 -2.96 7.99
N ASN A 29 8.25 -3.22 8.51
CA ASN A 29 8.73 -2.71 9.80
C ASN A 29 9.75 -1.55 9.65
N GLN A 30 9.88 -0.99 8.45
CA GLN A 30 10.86 0.04 8.12
C GLN A 30 10.25 1.02 7.11
N ALA A 31 10.62 2.29 7.20
CA ALA A 31 10.18 3.30 6.24
C ALA A 31 10.81 3.03 4.86
N LYS A 32 9.97 3.04 3.82
CA LYS A 32 10.39 2.87 2.42
C LYS A 32 9.77 3.93 1.54
N ILE A 33 10.54 4.38 0.56
CA ILE A 33 10.09 5.35 -0.44
C ILE A 33 9.48 4.60 -1.61
N LEU A 34 8.26 4.96 -1.96
CA LEU A 34 7.54 4.44 -3.12
C LEU A 34 7.69 5.38 -4.31
N SER A 35 7.43 4.85 -5.50
CA SER A 35 7.22 5.69 -6.68
C SER A 35 5.92 6.49 -6.53
N ASN A 36 5.92 7.73 -7.01
CA ASN A 36 4.71 8.53 -7.20
C ASN A 36 3.68 7.95 -8.19
N ASP A 37 4.03 6.89 -8.93
CA ASP A 37 3.13 6.18 -9.83
C ASP A 37 2.43 5.00 -9.13
N VAL A 38 1.15 5.18 -8.80
CA VAL A 38 0.31 4.13 -8.19
C VAL A 38 0.17 2.88 -9.06
N ASN A 39 0.41 2.96 -10.37
CA ASN A 39 0.35 1.79 -11.27
C ASN A 39 1.50 0.80 -11.04
N THR A 40 2.53 1.20 -10.28
CA THR A 40 3.58 0.29 -9.80
C THR A 40 3.03 -0.73 -8.78
N ILE A 41 1.86 -0.47 -8.20
CA ILE A 41 1.17 -1.38 -7.30
C ILE A 41 0.33 -2.34 -8.12
N ARG A 42 0.56 -3.63 -7.92
CA ARG A 42 -0.12 -4.70 -8.64
C ARG A 42 -1.00 -5.46 -7.69
N LYS A 43 -2.25 -5.69 -8.10
CA LYS A 43 -3.14 -6.62 -7.40
C LYS A 43 -2.64 -8.04 -7.67
N ILE A 44 -2.41 -8.80 -6.60
CA ILE A 44 -2.16 -10.23 -6.69
C ILE A 44 -3.53 -10.91 -6.75
N ASN A 45 -3.87 -11.46 -7.92
CA ASN A 45 -5.10 -12.22 -8.07
C ASN A 45 -4.97 -13.55 -7.32
N ARG A 46 -5.62 -13.63 -6.17
CA ARG A 46 -5.84 -14.88 -5.45
C ARG A 46 -7.22 -15.44 -5.82
N THR A 47 -7.50 -16.70 -5.48
CA THR A 47 -8.78 -17.33 -5.81
C THR A 47 -9.96 -16.55 -5.19
N SER A 48 -11.18 -16.74 -5.70
CA SER A 48 -12.36 -15.89 -5.42
C SER A 48 -12.79 -15.78 -3.95
N TYR A 49 -12.19 -16.56 -3.05
CA TYR A 49 -12.49 -16.60 -1.62
C TYR A 49 -11.37 -16.01 -0.74
N GLU A 50 -10.31 -15.48 -1.34
CA GLU A 50 -9.15 -14.98 -0.62
C GLU A 50 -9.16 -13.46 -0.48
N SER A 51 -8.55 -12.99 0.61
CA SER A 51 -8.27 -11.59 0.91
C SER A 51 -7.69 -10.83 -0.27
N LEU A 52 -8.04 -9.55 -0.37
CA LEU A 52 -7.39 -8.64 -1.30
C LEU A 52 -5.91 -8.52 -0.94
N LEU A 53 -5.04 -8.85 -1.90
CA LEU A 53 -3.59 -8.75 -1.73
C LEU A 53 -3.02 -7.91 -2.87
N PHE A 54 -2.14 -6.98 -2.52
CA PHE A 54 -1.40 -6.16 -3.48
C PHE A 54 0.09 -6.21 -3.17
N GLU A 55 0.91 -5.94 -4.17
CA GLU A 55 2.36 -5.83 -4.03
C GLU A 55 2.91 -4.62 -4.78
N THR A 56 4.04 -4.11 -4.31
CA THR A 56 4.88 -3.18 -5.07
C THR A 56 6.34 -3.38 -4.73
N ILE A 57 7.21 -2.76 -5.52
CA ILE A 57 8.66 -2.71 -5.30
C ILE A 57 9.00 -1.26 -4.92
N ALA A 58 9.51 -1.07 -3.71
CA ALA A 58 10.04 0.21 -3.27
C ALA A 58 11.28 0.61 -4.10
N LEU A 59 11.68 1.89 -4.02
CA LEU A 59 12.81 2.39 -4.82
C LEU A 59 14.15 1.69 -4.52
N ASP A 60 14.30 1.11 -3.33
CA ASP A 60 15.48 0.35 -2.93
C ASP A 60 15.40 -1.15 -3.30
N GLY A 61 14.37 -1.55 -4.06
CA GLY A 61 14.13 -2.93 -4.46
C GLY A 61 13.38 -3.78 -3.45
N THR A 62 12.99 -3.24 -2.28
CA THR A 62 12.21 -3.98 -1.28
C THR A 62 10.81 -4.28 -1.80
N ILE A 63 10.40 -5.55 -1.76
CA ILE A 63 9.02 -5.96 -2.06
C ILE A 63 8.15 -5.66 -0.84
N ILE A 64 7.04 -4.96 -1.05
CA ILE A 64 6.07 -4.62 0.00
C ILE A 64 4.73 -5.24 -0.38
N GLN A 65 4.15 -5.99 0.57
CA GLN A 65 2.81 -6.53 0.45
C GLN A 65 1.81 -5.62 1.15
N PHE A 66 0.63 -5.46 0.55
CA PHE A 66 -0.46 -4.69 1.12
C PHE A 66 -1.70 -5.53 1.26
N LEU A 67 -2.37 -5.33 2.39
CA LEU A 67 -3.68 -5.89 2.72
C LEU A 67 -4.65 -4.75 3.04
N PRO A 68 -5.96 -4.95 2.89
CA PRO A 68 -6.93 -4.09 3.55
C PRO A 68 -6.58 -3.92 5.02
N LEU A 69 -6.54 -2.67 5.48
CA LEU A 69 -6.09 -2.34 6.83
C LEU A 69 -6.84 -3.11 7.91
N TYR A 70 -8.14 -3.35 7.71
CA TYR A 70 -8.99 -4.08 8.66
C TYR A 70 -8.68 -5.59 8.73
N GLU A 71 -7.87 -6.14 7.82
CA GLU A 71 -7.43 -7.54 7.83
C GLU A 71 -6.07 -7.73 8.52
N ILE A 72 -5.38 -6.64 8.85
CA ILE A 72 -4.06 -6.71 9.49
C ILE A 72 -4.25 -6.92 11.00
N ILE A 73 -3.92 -8.13 11.47
CA ILE A 73 -4.03 -8.53 12.87
C ILE A 73 -2.66 -8.97 13.38
N ASN A 74 -2.24 -8.45 14.54
CA ASN A 74 -1.00 -8.81 15.24
C ASN A 74 0.29 -8.70 14.38
N GLN A 75 0.34 -7.73 13.46
CA GLN A 75 1.47 -7.48 12.57
C GLN A 75 1.84 -6.00 12.57
N THR A 76 3.12 -5.69 12.37
CA THR A 76 3.58 -4.32 12.14
C THR A 76 3.21 -3.89 10.73
N TYR A 77 2.61 -2.72 10.59
CA TYR A 77 2.22 -2.15 9.30
C TYR A 77 2.48 -0.65 9.26
N THR A 78 2.48 -0.10 8.05
CA THR A 78 2.35 1.34 7.83
C THR A 78 1.21 1.64 6.85
N VAL A 79 0.55 2.77 7.07
CA VAL A 79 -0.56 3.27 6.23
C VAL A 79 -0.09 4.35 5.26
N TYR A 80 0.94 5.08 5.66
CA TYR A 80 1.45 6.24 4.94
C TYR A 80 2.87 5.96 4.46
N PHE A 81 3.12 6.28 3.20
CA PHE A 81 4.39 6.04 2.51
C PHE A 81 4.94 7.33 1.94
N PRO A 82 6.23 7.63 2.16
CA PRO A 82 6.88 8.69 1.41
C PRO A 82 6.94 8.30 -0.08
N ILE A 83 6.68 9.26 -0.97
CA ILE A 83 6.78 9.08 -2.42
C ILE A 83 7.84 10.00 -3.04
N HIS A 84 8.40 9.56 -4.16
CA HIS A 84 9.31 10.33 -5.01
C HIS A 84 8.90 10.22 -6.49
#